data_AF-A0A957J5L0-F1
#
_entry.id   AF-A0A957J5L0-F1
#
_cell.length_a   1.000
_cell.length_b   1.000
_cell.length_c   1.000
_cell.angle_alpha   90.00
_cell.angle_beta   90.00
_cell.angle_gamma   90.00
#
_symmetry.space_group_name_H-M   'P 1'
#
loop_
_entity.id
_entity.type
_entity.pdbx_description
1 polymer ?
#
loop_
_entity_poly.entity_id
_entity_poly.type
_entity_poly.pdbx_seq_one_letter_code
_entity_poly.pdbx_strand_id
1 'polypeptide(L)'
;QLASYWRWSLSVFGVALFAALAATGAVFMAVHPTDTSGRLWQQIGGYSIALVMVVVGGSLLWAYLTTPDTRRRRWFGGALLLLSVADMWLFSFKMVRLQPMEPDALWLETKAMVGDRVEKVLPWAVPEFSQSFSLSTEVYSIFGYASMQPEDTIALASSVPDPRSSAYDVLGAAYVVSPVPLDQFTEGERPLTLVEQSSNAWIYRRGRVLPVARLVYAAEVIPDAETAVARVHQPDFDPVTTAIVDTAPTCSLGAAPPTPGTAEIVETKAGYWRIQTQSTAPALLLLAENAYPGWHVTVDGTAAEGLKAYTAVRAVCVPAGEHVVEWQFEPTIYWFGGGITLVTLLALFVALIRYRKP
;
A
#
# COMPACT_ATOMS: atom_id res chain seq x y z
N GLN A 1 10.06 -22.99 55.37
CA GLN A 1 8.71 -23.49 55.01
C GLN A 1 7.97 -22.56 54.03
N LEU A 2 8.09 -21.23 54.12
CA LEU A 2 7.51 -20.26 53.17
C LEU A 2 7.87 -20.47 51.68
N ALA A 3 9.11 -20.88 51.37
CA ALA A 3 9.55 -21.12 49.98
C ALA A 3 8.86 -22.33 49.30
N SER A 4 8.35 -23.28 50.09
CA SER A 4 7.58 -24.44 49.59
C SER A 4 6.18 -24.02 49.15
N TYR A 5 5.52 -23.16 49.94
CA TYR A 5 4.20 -22.64 49.63
C TYR A 5 4.21 -21.70 48.42
N TRP A 6 5.29 -20.93 48.24
CA TRP A 6 5.45 -20.02 47.09
C TRP A 6 5.48 -20.74 45.73
N ARG A 7 6.08 -21.94 45.67
CA ARG A 7 6.16 -22.76 44.45
C ARG A 7 4.79 -23.31 44.03
N TRP A 8 3.98 -23.70 45.00
CA TRP A 8 2.62 -24.18 44.75
C TRP A 8 1.67 -23.03 44.45
N SER A 9 1.78 -21.89 45.14
CA SER A 9 0.93 -20.73 44.91
C SER A 9 1.10 -20.13 43.52
N LEU A 10 2.33 -20.06 42.98
CA LEU A 10 2.59 -19.62 41.60
C LEU A 10 1.94 -20.54 40.55
N SER A 11 2.03 -21.85 40.78
CA SER A 11 1.44 -22.85 39.87
C SER A 11 -0.10 -22.80 39.91
N VAL A 12 -0.68 -22.67 41.10
CA VAL A 12 -2.12 -22.54 41.30
C VAL A 12 -2.64 -21.21 40.74
N PHE A 13 -1.93 -20.09 40.94
CA PHE A 13 -2.30 -18.80 40.34
C PHE A 13 -2.21 -18.83 38.82
N GLY A 14 -1.19 -19.48 38.25
CA GLY A 14 -1.04 -19.63 36.80
C GLY A 14 -2.20 -20.41 36.19
N VAL A 15 -2.58 -21.53 36.82
CA VAL A 15 -3.73 -22.35 36.38
C VAL A 15 -5.05 -21.60 36.56
N ALA A 16 -5.22 -20.90 37.69
CA ALA A 16 -6.43 -20.11 37.96
C ALA A 16 -6.59 -18.92 36.99
N LEU A 17 -5.49 -18.22 36.67
CA LEU A 17 -5.49 -17.13 35.70
C LEU A 17 -5.81 -17.65 34.29
N PHE A 18 -5.24 -18.80 33.90
CA PHE A 18 -5.53 -19.43 32.62
C PHE A 18 -6.99 -19.87 32.52
N ALA A 19 -7.53 -20.51 33.57
CA ALA A 19 -8.93 -20.90 33.64
C ALA A 19 -9.88 -19.69 33.60
N ALA A 20 -9.53 -18.60 34.28
CA ALA A 20 -10.29 -17.36 34.27
C ALA A 20 -10.31 -16.72 32.87
N LEU A 21 -9.15 -16.59 32.22
CA LEU A 21 -9.05 -16.04 30.85
C LEU A 21 -9.82 -16.89 29.83
N ALA A 22 -9.73 -18.22 29.93
CA ALA A 22 -10.48 -19.15 29.07
C ALA A 22 -12.00 -19.05 29.31
N ALA A 23 -12.44 -18.98 30.56
CA ALA A 23 -13.86 -18.83 30.92
C ALA A 23 -14.43 -17.49 30.47
N THR A 24 -13.70 -16.39 30.65
CA THR A 24 -14.11 -15.05 30.19
C THR A 24 -14.27 -15.03 28.67
N GLY A 25 -13.35 -15.63 27.92
CA GLY A 25 -13.48 -15.69 26.46
C GLY A 25 -14.63 -16.61 25.97
N ALA A 26 -14.91 -17.71 26.68
CA ALA A 26 -16.04 -18.59 26.36
C ALA A 26 -17.40 -17.91 26.60
N VAL A 27 -17.54 -17.18 27.72
CA VAL A 27 -18.75 -16.40 28.03
C VAL A 27 -18.93 -15.26 27.03
N PHE A 28 -17.85 -14.58 26.63
CA PHE A 28 -17.94 -13.50 25.65
C PHE A 28 -18.40 -13.98 24.26
N MET A 29 -17.94 -15.15 23.81
CA MET A 29 -18.41 -15.79 22.57
C MET A 29 -19.90 -16.16 22.61
N ALA A 30 -20.39 -16.62 23.77
CA ALA A 30 -21.80 -16.97 23.92
C ALA A 30 -22.73 -15.76 23.87
N VAL A 31 -22.23 -14.57 24.23
CA VAL A 31 -23.03 -13.33 24.35
C VAL A 31 -22.91 -12.43 23.11
N HIS A 32 -21.79 -12.46 22.37
CA HIS A 32 -21.54 -11.58 21.22
C HIS A 32 -21.05 -12.37 19.98
N PRO A 33 -21.94 -12.95 19.17
CA PRO A 33 -21.56 -13.82 18.04
C PRO A 33 -21.14 -13.08 16.74
N THR A 34 -20.57 -11.87 16.83
CA THR A 34 -20.12 -11.07 15.67
C THR A 34 -18.60 -11.13 15.45
N ASP A 35 -18.10 -10.74 14.27
CA ASP A 35 -16.65 -10.76 13.91
C ASP A 35 -15.72 -10.02 14.89
N THR A 36 -16.26 -9.12 15.72
CA THR A 36 -15.49 -8.43 16.77
C THR A 36 -15.13 -9.34 17.94
N SER A 37 -15.93 -10.36 18.27
CA SER A 37 -15.62 -11.31 19.35
C SER A 37 -14.55 -12.31 18.95
N GLY A 38 -14.48 -12.69 17.67
CA GLY A 38 -13.39 -13.50 17.13
C GLY A 38 -12.02 -12.82 17.25
N ARG A 39 -11.95 -11.51 17.03
CA ARG A 39 -10.72 -10.72 17.20
C ARG A 39 -10.27 -10.65 18.66
N LEU A 40 -11.20 -10.40 19.59
CA LEU A 40 -10.89 -10.37 21.02
C LEU A 40 -10.39 -11.73 21.52
N TRP A 41 -11.01 -12.84 21.08
CA TRP A 41 -10.55 -14.20 21.39
C TRP A 41 -9.16 -14.50 20.83
N GLN A 42 -8.87 -14.09 19.59
CA GLN A 42 -7.53 -14.22 19.01
C GLN A 42 -6.48 -13.41 19.77
N GLN A 43 -6.81 -12.19 20.20
CA GLN A 43 -5.92 -11.36 21.02
C GLN A 43 -5.68 -11.97 22.40
N ILE A 44 -6.72 -12.38 23.12
CA ILE A 44 -6.61 -13.02 24.44
C ILE A 44 -5.82 -14.33 24.35
N GLY A 45 -6.11 -15.14 23.33
CA GLY A 45 -5.37 -16.37 23.03
C GLY A 45 -3.90 -16.08 22.69
N GLY A 46 -3.62 -15.02 21.93
CA GLY A 46 -2.27 -14.54 21.63
C GLY A 46 -1.50 -14.14 22.90
N TYR A 47 -2.11 -13.29 23.74
CA TYR A 47 -1.51 -12.85 24.99
C TYR A 47 -1.28 -14.00 25.98
N SER A 48 -2.19 -14.97 26.02
CA SER A 48 -2.06 -16.15 26.88
C SER A 48 -0.91 -17.05 26.43
N ILE A 49 -0.76 -17.29 25.12
CA ILE A 49 0.39 -18.04 24.58
C ILE A 49 1.70 -17.29 24.86
N ALA A 50 1.73 -15.97 24.65
CA ALA A 50 2.91 -15.15 24.94
C ALA A 50 3.31 -15.22 26.43
N LEU A 51 2.34 -15.13 27.35
CA LEU A 51 2.59 -15.26 28.78
C LEU A 51 3.17 -16.63 29.14
N VAL A 52 2.60 -17.72 28.58
CA VAL A 52 3.13 -19.08 28.76
C VAL A 52 4.55 -19.19 28.22
N MET A 53 4.84 -18.63 27.04
CA MET A 53 6.18 -18.62 26.45
C MET A 53 7.19 -17.88 27.33
N VAL A 54 6.83 -16.72 27.87
CA VAL A 54 7.70 -15.94 28.76
C VAL A 54 7.98 -16.70 30.06
N VAL A 55 6.94 -17.28 30.68
CA VAL A 55 7.09 -18.02 31.94
C VAL A 55 7.90 -19.30 31.75
N VAL A 56 7.57 -20.10 30.74
CA VAL A 56 8.25 -21.37 30.47
C VAL A 56 9.67 -21.12 29.97
N GLY A 57 9.84 -20.21 29.00
CA GLY A 57 11.14 -19.83 28.46
C GLY A 57 12.05 -19.20 29.52
N GLY A 58 11.52 -18.29 30.34
CA GLY A 58 12.25 -17.70 31.46
C GLY A 58 12.65 -18.74 32.51
N SER A 59 11.76 -19.68 32.83
CA SER A 59 12.06 -20.78 33.77
C SER A 59 13.14 -21.72 33.23
N LEU A 60 13.09 -22.07 31.94
CA LEU A 60 14.10 -22.90 31.27
C LEU A 60 15.44 -22.18 31.19
N LEU A 61 15.45 -20.87 30.90
CA LEU A 61 16.66 -20.05 30.86
C LEU A 61 17.30 -19.92 32.24
N TRP A 62 16.49 -19.64 33.25
CA TRP A 62 16.97 -19.62 34.63
C TRP A 62 17.54 -20.98 35.05
N ALA A 63 16.86 -22.09 34.74
CA ALA A 63 17.35 -23.44 35.02
C ALA A 63 18.64 -23.77 34.26
N TYR A 64 18.77 -23.32 33.01
CA TYR A 64 19.99 -23.46 32.20
C TYR A 64 21.18 -22.72 32.82
N LEU A 65 20.97 -21.49 33.30
CA LEU A 65 22.02 -20.65 33.88
C LEU A 65 22.43 -21.09 35.30
N THR A 66 21.50 -21.64 36.08
CA THR A 66 21.72 -21.95 37.50
C THR A 66 22.08 -23.41 37.78
N THR A 67 21.87 -24.33 36.83
CA THR A 67 22.16 -25.76 37.04
C THR A 67 23.64 -26.09 36.78
N PRO A 68 24.40 -26.56 37.80
CA PRO A 68 25.81 -26.91 37.63
C PRO A 68 26.03 -28.25 36.91
N ASP A 69 25.05 -29.18 36.97
CA ASP A 69 25.09 -30.46 36.26
C ASP A 69 25.04 -30.25 34.74
N THR A 70 26.11 -30.63 34.06
CA THR A 70 26.30 -30.44 32.62
C THR A 70 25.27 -31.22 31.79
N ARG A 71 24.83 -32.40 32.25
CA ARG A 71 23.84 -33.21 31.54
C ARG A 71 22.46 -32.57 31.61
N ARG A 72 22.04 -32.12 32.80
CA ARG A 72 20.77 -31.40 32.99
C ARG A 72 20.77 -30.05 32.27
N ARG A 73 21.89 -29.32 32.30
CA ARG A 73 22.04 -28.06 31.57
C ARG A 73 21.86 -28.23 30.05
N ARG A 74 22.41 -29.30 29.46
CA ARG A 74 22.19 -29.63 28.04
C ARG A 74 20.71 -29.90 27.72
N TRP A 75 19.99 -30.60 28.61
CA TRP A 75 18.55 -30.82 28.46
C TRP A 75 17.75 -29.51 28.46
N PHE A 76 18.01 -28.60 29.40
CA PHE A 76 17.34 -27.29 29.42
C PHE A 76 17.66 -26.45 28.18
N GLY A 77 18.90 -26.47 27.71
CA GLY A 77 19.30 -25.79 26.47
C GLY A 77 18.58 -26.36 25.24
N GLY A 78 18.46 -27.68 25.14
CA GLY A 78 17.70 -28.34 24.08
C GLY A 78 16.20 -28.03 24.15
N ALA A 79 15.62 -27.99 25.35
CA ALA A 79 14.22 -27.62 25.55
C ALA A 79 13.95 -26.16 25.17
N LEU A 80 14.88 -25.24 25.49
CA LEU A 80 14.83 -23.84 25.06
C LEU A 80 14.88 -23.72 23.54
N LEU A 81 15.82 -24.43 22.90
CA LEU A 81 15.93 -24.44 21.44
C LEU A 81 14.63 -24.93 20.80
N LEU A 82 14.06 -26.03 21.32
CA LEU A 82 12.81 -26.59 20.83
C LEU A 82 11.63 -25.63 21.04
N LEU A 83 11.57 -24.95 22.19
CA LEU A 83 10.55 -23.93 22.47
C LEU A 83 10.68 -22.75 21.50
N SER A 84 11.88 -22.26 21.23
CA SER A 84 12.13 -21.18 20.27
C SER A 84 11.76 -21.58 18.84
N VAL A 85 12.11 -22.80 18.42
CA VAL A 85 11.71 -23.31 17.09
C VAL A 85 10.19 -23.45 17.00
N ALA A 86 9.55 -23.99 18.06
CA ALA A 86 8.10 -24.12 18.12
C ALA A 86 7.40 -22.75 18.11
N ASP A 87 7.94 -21.75 18.80
CA ASP A 87 7.43 -20.38 18.81
C ASP A 87 7.54 -19.72 17.43
N MET A 88 8.71 -19.81 16.79
CA MET A 88 8.89 -19.34 15.41
C MET A 88 7.91 -20.03 14.44
N TRP A 89 7.64 -21.32 14.63
CA TRP A 89 6.69 -22.08 13.82
C TRP A 89 5.24 -21.68 14.10
N LEU A 90 4.83 -21.55 15.37
CA LEU A 90 3.47 -21.15 15.76
C LEU A 90 3.14 -19.73 15.33
N PHE A 91 4.10 -18.82 15.41
CA PHE A 91 3.96 -17.46 14.92
C PHE A 91 3.75 -17.45 13.40
N SER A 92 4.50 -18.27 12.66
CA SER A 92 4.37 -18.39 11.20
C SER A 92 3.03 -19.02 10.77
N PHE A 93 2.47 -19.96 11.55
CA PHE A 93 1.23 -20.66 11.19
C PHE A 93 -0.02 -19.77 11.16
N LYS A 94 0.01 -18.59 11.79
CA LYS A 94 -1.16 -17.71 11.93
C LYS A 94 -1.27 -16.58 10.91
N MET A 95 -0.23 -16.23 10.16
CA MET A 95 -0.23 -14.92 9.50
C MET A 95 -1.14 -14.83 8.26
N VAL A 96 -1.30 -15.90 7.48
CA VAL A 96 -2.12 -15.84 6.25
C VAL A 96 -2.84 -17.17 6.03
N ARG A 97 -4.13 -17.22 6.37
CA ARG A 97 -5.01 -18.27 5.82
C ARG A 97 -5.58 -17.74 4.52
N LEU A 98 -5.12 -18.29 3.40
CA LEU A 98 -5.73 -18.03 2.11
C LEU A 98 -7.13 -18.65 2.14
N GLN A 99 -8.14 -17.81 1.96
CA GLN A 99 -9.49 -18.26 1.66
C GLN A 99 -9.81 -17.85 0.23
N PRO A 100 -10.48 -18.72 -0.55
CA PRO A 100 -11.07 -18.29 -1.80
C PRO A 100 -12.02 -17.13 -1.48
N MET A 101 -11.78 -15.98 -2.08
CA MET A 101 -12.69 -14.86 -2.05
C MET A 101 -13.24 -14.70 -3.45
N GLU A 102 -14.56 -14.75 -3.56
CA GLU A 102 -15.22 -14.38 -4.80
C GLU A 102 -14.93 -12.90 -5.10
N PRO A 103 -14.70 -12.53 -6.37
CA PRO A 103 -14.50 -11.14 -6.72
C PRO A 103 -15.74 -10.33 -6.35
N ASP A 104 -15.52 -9.14 -5.80
CA ASP A 104 -16.60 -8.24 -5.40
C ASP A 104 -17.43 -7.82 -6.63
N ALA A 105 -18.76 -7.91 -6.50
CA ALA A 105 -19.69 -7.72 -7.61
C ALA A 105 -19.62 -6.31 -8.20
N LEU A 106 -19.40 -5.27 -7.38
CA LEU A 106 -19.26 -3.89 -7.86
C LEU A 106 -18.05 -3.77 -8.79
N TRP A 107 -16.93 -4.43 -8.46
CA TRP A 107 -15.73 -4.38 -9.28
C TRP A 107 -15.81 -5.24 -10.55
N LEU A 108 -16.51 -6.38 -10.50
CA LEU A 108 -16.79 -7.18 -11.70
C LEU A 108 -17.65 -6.41 -12.71
N GLU A 109 -18.73 -5.78 -12.24
CA GLU A 109 -19.60 -4.94 -13.07
C GLU A 109 -18.83 -3.72 -13.61
N THR A 110 -17.95 -3.13 -12.79
CA THR A 110 -17.05 -2.05 -13.23
C THR A 110 -16.09 -2.50 -14.33
N LYS A 111 -15.45 -3.66 -14.17
CA LYS A 111 -14.54 -4.23 -15.18
C LYS A 111 -15.27 -4.52 -16.49
N ALA A 112 -16.49 -5.03 -16.42
CA ALA A 112 -17.30 -5.29 -17.61
C ALA A 112 -17.60 -4.01 -18.41
N MET A 113 -17.80 -2.88 -17.73
CA MET A 113 -18.05 -1.59 -18.39
C MET A 113 -16.76 -0.92 -18.89
N VAL A 114 -15.73 -0.80 -18.04
CA VAL A 114 -14.48 -0.10 -18.37
C VAL A 114 -13.65 -0.90 -19.39
N GLY A 115 -13.64 -2.22 -19.28
CA GLY A 115 -12.83 -3.12 -20.10
C GLY A 115 -11.34 -3.08 -19.71
N ASP A 116 -10.46 -3.18 -20.71
CA ASP A 116 -9.00 -3.25 -20.53
C ASP A 116 -8.29 -1.90 -20.78
N ARG A 117 -9.05 -0.81 -20.78
CA ARG A 117 -8.51 0.54 -20.96
C ARG A 117 -7.67 0.95 -19.74
N VAL A 118 -6.59 1.69 -19.99
CA VAL A 118 -5.77 2.32 -18.94
C VAL A 118 -6.43 3.63 -18.48
N GLU A 119 -7.69 3.52 -18.05
CA GLU A 119 -8.49 4.62 -17.51
C GLU A 119 -8.76 4.35 -16.03
N LYS A 120 -8.49 5.33 -15.17
CA LYS A 120 -8.63 5.14 -13.72
C LYS A 120 -10.07 5.35 -13.25
N VAL A 121 -10.43 4.56 -12.25
CA VAL A 121 -11.71 4.61 -11.56
C VAL A 121 -11.51 5.23 -10.18
N LEU A 122 -12.34 6.22 -9.85
CA LEU A 122 -12.50 6.78 -8.52
C LEU A 122 -13.59 5.98 -7.79
N PRO A 123 -13.24 5.17 -6.76
CA PRO A 123 -14.25 4.63 -5.86
C PRO A 123 -14.82 5.73 -4.96
N TRP A 124 -16.14 5.90 -4.96
CA TRP A 124 -16.86 6.91 -4.19
C TRP A 124 -17.89 6.27 -3.27
N ALA A 125 -17.80 6.54 -1.96
CA ALA A 125 -18.60 5.88 -0.93
C ALA A 125 -18.46 4.34 -0.91
N VAL A 126 -17.36 3.81 -1.45
CA VAL A 126 -17.00 2.39 -1.39
C VAL A 126 -16.15 2.17 -0.12
N PRO A 127 -16.48 1.20 0.76
CA PRO A 127 -15.67 0.89 1.93
C PRO A 127 -14.21 0.59 1.56
N GLU A 128 -13.26 1.07 2.35
CA GLU A 128 -11.81 0.97 2.06
C GLU A 128 -11.35 -0.47 1.73
N PHE A 129 -11.80 -1.46 2.52
CA PHE A 129 -11.51 -2.86 2.24
C PHE A 129 -12.10 -3.33 0.90
N SER A 130 -13.29 -2.88 0.56
CA SER A 130 -13.92 -3.20 -0.73
C SER A 130 -13.16 -2.58 -1.90
N GLN A 131 -12.44 -1.47 -1.72
CA GLN A 131 -11.66 -0.87 -2.81
C GLN A 131 -10.49 -1.74 -3.28
N SER A 132 -10.00 -2.65 -2.41
CA SER A 132 -8.89 -3.55 -2.73
C SER A 132 -9.26 -4.59 -3.80
N PHE A 133 -10.55 -4.88 -4.02
CA PHE A 133 -11.00 -5.82 -5.05
C PHE A 133 -10.86 -5.30 -6.48
N SER A 134 -10.56 -4.01 -6.66
CA SER A 134 -10.10 -3.47 -7.94
C SER A 134 -8.87 -4.20 -8.47
N LEU A 135 -7.98 -4.68 -7.58
CA LEU A 135 -6.82 -5.49 -7.96
C LEU A 135 -7.22 -6.84 -8.54
N SER A 136 -8.14 -7.57 -7.92
CA SER A 136 -8.57 -8.90 -8.39
C SER A 136 -9.30 -8.86 -9.73
N THR A 137 -9.80 -7.69 -10.13
CA THR A 137 -10.52 -7.48 -11.40
C THR A 137 -9.71 -6.69 -12.42
N GLU A 138 -8.46 -6.33 -12.08
CA GLU A 138 -7.57 -5.53 -12.93
C GLU A 138 -8.19 -4.18 -13.37
N VAL A 139 -9.01 -3.59 -12.50
CA VAL A 139 -9.53 -2.23 -12.68
C VAL A 139 -8.55 -1.25 -12.07
N TYR A 140 -8.06 -0.29 -12.86
CA TYR A 140 -7.13 0.72 -12.37
C TYR A 140 -7.84 1.68 -11.42
N SER A 141 -7.52 1.64 -10.13
CA SER A 141 -8.02 2.61 -9.14
C SER A 141 -7.08 3.81 -9.04
N ILE A 142 -7.61 5.01 -8.78
CA ILE A 142 -6.77 6.18 -8.46
C ILE A 142 -5.92 5.99 -7.19
N PHE A 143 -6.38 5.13 -6.30
CA PHE A 143 -5.70 4.81 -5.04
C PHE A 143 -4.70 3.66 -5.19
N GLY A 144 -4.54 3.14 -6.40
CA GLY A 144 -3.72 1.97 -6.68
C GLY A 144 -4.34 0.67 -6.16
N TYR A 145 -3.51 -0.36 -6.07
CA TYR A 145 -3.93 -1.74 -5.84
C TYR A 145 -3.71 -2.25 -4.40
N ALA A 146 -3.41 -1.34 -3.47
CA ALA A 146 -3.12 -1.68 -2.08
C ALA A 146 -3.87 -0.74 -1.13
N SER A 147 -4.23 -1.24 0.06
CA SER A 147 -4.76 -0.42 1.14
C SER A 147 -3.74 0.59 1.69
N MET A 148 -2.44 0.31 1.52
CA MET A 148 -1.38 1.25 1.90
C MET A 148 -1.18 2.28 0.78
N GLN A 149 -1.68 3.49 1.02
CA GLN A 149 -1.58 4.62 0.11
C GLN A 149 -0.60 5.66 0.66
N PRO A 150 0.19 6.34 -0.18
CA PRO A 150 1.02 7.46 0.28
C PRO A 150 0.16 8.59 0.85
N GLU A 151 0.62 9.19 1.95
CA GLU A 151 -0.07 10.30 2.63
C GLU A 151 -0.35 11.47 1.68
N ASP A 152 0.62 11.85 0.85
CA ASP A 152 0.48 12.93 -0.14
C ASP A 152 -0.67 12.67 -1.14
N THR A 153 -0.84 11.41 -1.58
CA THR A 153 -1.93 11.02 -2.48
C THR A 153 -3.28 11.11 -1.79
N ILE A 154 -3.37 10.66 -0.54
CA ILE A 154 -4.58 10.78 0.27
C ILE A 154 -4.91 12.26 0.47
N ALA A 155 -3.94 13.08 0.87
CA ALA A 155 -4.14 14.51 1.13
C ALA A 155 -4.68 15.25 -0.10
N LEU A 156 -4.14 14.96 -1.30
CA LEU A 156 -4.67 15.52 -2.55
C LEU A 156 -6.10 15.02 -2.83
N ALA A 157 -6.35 13.71 -2.75
CA ALA A 157 -7.67 13.14 -3.06
C ALA A 157 -8.75 13.62 -2.07
N SER A 158 -8.47 13.62 -0.77
CA SER A 158 -9.42 14.01 0.26
C SER A 158 -9.52 15.52 0.48
N SER A 159 -8.80 16.33 -0.30
CA SER A 159 -8.76 17.80 -0.12
C SER A 159 -10.13 18.47 -0.35
N VAL A 160 -10.98 17.89 -1.21
CA VAL A 160 -12.34 18.37 -1.47
C VAL A 160 -13.29 17.17 -1.59
N PRO A 161 -14.41 17.13 -0.83
CA PRO A 161 -15.38 16.04 -0.87
C PRO A 161 -16.35 16.18 -2.07
N ASP A 162 -15.82 16.39 -3.28
CA ASP A 162 -16.57 16.47 -4.53
C ASP A 162 -15.89 15.60 -5.61
N PRO A 163 -16.56 14.56 -6.16
CA PRO A 163 -15.96 13.68 -7.17
C PRO A 163 -15.68 14.38 -8.51
N ARG A 164 -16.17 15.61 -8.70
CA ARG A 164 -15.90 16.47 -9.86
C ARG A 164 -14.65 17.35 -9.68
N SER A 165 -14.03 17.35 -8.49
CA SER A 165 -12.87 18.18 -8.15
C SER A 165 -11.69 17.99 -9.12
N SER A 166 -10.94 19.07 -9.34
CA SER A 166 -9.69 19.07 -10.12
C SER A 166 -8.62 18.14 -9.55
N ALA A 167 -8.66 17.81 -8.24
CA ALA A 167 -7.75 16.82 -7.65
C ALA A 167 -7.86 15.46 -8.35
N TYR A 168 -9.08 15.03 -8.69
CA TYR A 168 -9.32 13.77 -9.39
C TYR A 168 -8.98 13.83 -10.89
N ASP A 169 -8.99 15.03 -11.48
CA ASP A 169 -8.44 15.24 -12.83
C ASP A 169 -6.92 14.99 -12.84
N VAL A 170 -6.21 15.55 -11.86
CA VAL A 170 -4.76 15.37 -11.71
C VAL A 170 -4.39 13.90 -11.56
N LEU A 171 -5.16 13.17 -10.74
CA LEU A 171 -5.02 11.73 -10.50
C LEU A 171 -5.51 10.84 -11.67
N GLY A 172 -5.99 11.43 -12.77
CA GLY A 172 -6.36 10.72 -13.98
C GLY A 172 -7.67 9.93 -13.88
N ALA A 173 -8.56 10.29 -12.97
CA ALA A 173 -9.86 9.64 -12.82
C ALA A 173 -10.73 9.89 -14.06
N ALA A 174 -11.07 8.83 -14.77
CA ALA A 174 -12.00 8.87 -15.91
C ALA A 174 -13.44 8.55 -15.47
N TYR A 175 -13.57 7.60 -14.54
CA TYR A 175 -14.85 7.12 -14.05
C TYR A 175 -14.99 7.30 -12.55
N VAL A 176 -16.22 7.38 -12.07
CA VAL A 176 -16.59 7.32 -10.66
C VAL A 176 -17.48 6.10 -10.49
N VAL A 177 -17.15 5.22 -9.56
CA VAL A 177 -17.99 4.07 -9.18
C VAL A 177 -18.53 4.26 -7.77
N SER A 178 -19.81 3.99 -7.56
CA SER A 178 -20.44 4.09 -6.26
C SER A 178 -21.51 3.01 -6.06
N PRO A 179 -21.70 2.48 -4.84
CA PRO A 179 -22.81 1.58 -4.54
C PRO A 179 -24.17 2.31 -4.44
N VAL A 180 -24.17 3.65 -4.45
CA VAL A 180 -25.36 4.49 -4.31
C VAL A 180 -25.45 5.51 -5.47
N PRO A 181 -26.65 5.98 -5.85
CA PRO A 181 -26.79 7.00 -6.87
C PRO A 181 -26.12 8.32 -6.44
N LEU A 182 -25.59 9.05 -7.43
CA LEU A 182 -24.84 10.30 -7.26
C LEU A 182 -25.54 11.46 -7.96
N ASP A 183 -26.88 11.47 -7.95
CA ASP A 183 -27.73 12.42 -8.69
C ASP A 183 -27.33 13.88 -8.45
N GLN A 184 -26.95 14.23 -7.21
CA GLN A 184 -26.50 15.56 -6.82
C GLN A 184 -25.25 16.06 -7.57
N PHE A 185 -24.49 15.17 -8.21
CA PHE A 185 -23.29 15.50 -9.00
C PHE A 185 -23.52 15.40 -10.51
N THR A 186 -24.74 15.09 -10.96
CA THR A 186 -25.09 14.97 -12.38
C THR A 186 -25.49 16.29 -13.05
N GLU A 187 -25.57 17.37 -12.27
CA GLU A 187 -25.89 18.72 -12.72
C GLU A 187 -24.78 19.72 -12.35
N GLY A 188 -24.83 20.92 -12.93
CA GLY A 188 -23.89 22.01 -12.66
C GLY A 188 -22.61 21.95 -13.49
N GLU A 189 -21.53 22.53 -12.98
CA GLU A 189 -20.24 22.53 -13.66
C GLU A 189 -19.58 21.14 -13.61
N ARG A 190 -19.05 20.69 -14.76
CA ARG A 190 -18.38 19.39 -14.94
C ARG A 190 -19.20 18.22 -14.38
N PRO A 191 -20.46 18.05 -14.82
CA PRO A 191 -21.36 17.05 -14.27
C PRO A 191 -20.82 15.63 -14.51
N LEU A 192 -21.18 14.72 -13.61
CA LEU A 192 -21.03 13.29 -13.83
C LEU A 192 -22.09 12.81 -14.82
N THR A 193 -21.68 12.06 -15.84
CA THR A 193 -22.60 11.43 -16.79
C THR A 193 -22.77 9.96 -16.42
N LEU A 194 -23.98 9.54 -16.08
CA LEU A 194 -24.25 8.11 -15.82
C LEU A 194 -24.01 7.31 -17.10
N VAL A 195 -23.15 6.29 -17.03
CA VAL A 195 -22.82 5.41 -18.15
C VAL A 195 -23.49 4.06 -17.99
N GLU A 196 -23.48 3.52 -16.78
CA GLU A 196 -24.03 2.21 -16.47
C GLU A 196 -24.65 2.22 -15.07
N GLN A 197 -25.80 1.55 -14.95
CA GLN A 197 -26.44 1.27 -13.68
C GLN A 197 -26.73 -0.23 -13.61
N SER A 198 -26.12 -0.90 -12.64
CA SER A 198 -26.27 -2.32 -12.39
C SER A 198 -26.84 -2.58 -10.99
N SER A 199 -26.95 -3.86 -10.60
CA SER A 199 -27.46 -4.23 -9.27
C SER A 199 -26.57 -3.76 -8.12
N ASN A 200 -25.25 -3.66 -8.33
CA ASN A 200 -24.29 -3.37 -7.26
C ASN A 200 -23.50 -2.07 -7.49
N ALA A 201 -23.57 -1.48 -8.69
CA ALA A 201 -22.76 -0.33 -9.04
C ALA A 201 -23.53 0.73 -9.86
N TRP A 202 -23.28 1.98 -9.54
CA TRP A 202 -23.54 3.12 -10.40
C TRP A 202 -22.21 3.61 -10.94
N ILE A 203 -22.06 3.63 -12.26
CA ILE A 203 -20.81 4.01 -12.90
C ILE A 203 -21.02 5.26 -13.74
N TYR A 204 -20.30 6.31 -13.40
CA TYR A 204 -20.38 7.61 -14.03
C TYR A 204 -19.06 7.93 -14.74
N ARG A 205 -19.13 8.62 -15.88
CA ARG A 205 -17.97 9.25 -16.51
C ARG A 205 -17.83 10.68 -15.98
N ARG A 206 -16.61 11.08 -15.64
CA ARG A 206 -16.32 12.44 -15.18
C ARG A 206 -16.42 13.43 -16.35
N GLY A 207 -16.91 14.64 -16.08
CA GLY A 207 -17.08 15.69 -17.10
C GLY A 207 -15.75 16.21 -17.67
N ARG A 208 -14.64 16.03 -16.94
CA ARG A 208 -13.28 16.25 -17.41
C ARG A 208 -12.44 15.02 -17.10
N VAL A 209 -11.74 14.53 -18.12
CA VAL A 209 -10.86 13.35 -18.01
C VAL A 209 -9.51 13.73 -18.58
N LEU A 210 -8.47 13.68 -17.74
CA LEU A 210 -7.09 13.86 -18.20
C LEU A 210 -6.45 12.48 -18.39
N PRO A 211 -5.69 12.26 -19.47
CA PRO A 211 -4.95 11.03 -19.66
C PRO A 211 -3.99 10.73 -18.50
N VAL A 212 -3.80 9.44 -18.21
CA VAL A 212 -2.88 8.97 -17.16
C VAL A 212 -1.44 9.43 -17.45
N ALA A 213 -0.99 9.35 -18.70
CA ALA A 213 0.23 9.98 -19.17
C ALA A 213 -0.12 11.19 -20.05
N ARG A 214 0.41 12.37 -19.74
CA ARG A 214 0.12 13.61 -20.49
C ARG A 214 1.27 14.59 -20.46
N LEU A 215 1.38 15.41 -21.51
CA LEU A 215 2.37 16.48 -21.60
C LEU A 215 1.77 17.82 -21.18
N VAL A 216 2.50 18.57 -20.37
CA VAL A 216 2.21 19.98 -20.05
C VAL A 216 3.42 20.85 -20.34
N TYR A 217 3.17 22.12 -20.68
CA TYR A 217 4.20 23.04 -21.17
C TYR A 217 4.47 24.19 -20.20
N ALA A 218 3.74 24.27 -19.10
CA ALA A 218 3.96 25.23 -18.04
C ALA A 218 4.04 24.52 -16.69
N ALA A 219 4.83 25.08 -15.77
CA ALA A 219 4.92 24.61 -14.40
C ALA A 219 5.01 25.79 -13.43
N GLU A 220 4.27 25.69 -12.33
CA GLU A 220 4.39 26.55 -11.15
C GLU A 220 5.18 25.80 -10.08
N VAL A 221 6.20 26.44 -9.51
CA VAL A 221 7.01 25.83 -8.45
C VAL A 221 6.44 26.22 -7.10
N ILE A 222 5.84 25.25 -6.41
CA ILE A 222 5.23 25.41 -5.08
C ILE A 222 5.74 24.28 -4.19
N PRO A 223 6.84 24.50 -3.43
CA PRO A 223 7.44 23.46 -2.59
C PRO A 223 6.56 23.04 -1.40
N ASP A 224 5.73 23.95 -0.90
CA ASP A 224 4.84 23.71 0.22
C ASP A 224 3.62 22.87 -0.23
N ALA A 225 3.46 21.70 0.37
CA ALA A 225 2.45 20.72 -0.05
C ALA A 225 1.01 21.21 0.17
N GLU A 226 0.73 21.88 1.29
CA GLU A 226 -0.61 22.40 1.58
C GLU A 226 -0.99 23.50 0.60
N THR A 227 -0.06 24.40 0.30
CA THR A 227 -0.21 25.48 -0.67
C THR A 227 -0.39 24.92 -2.09
N ALA A 228 0.38 23.89 -2.45
CA ALA A 228 0.26 23.21 -3.74
C ALA A 228 -1.10 22.55 -3.91
N VAL A 229 -1.61 21.86 -2.89
CA VAL A 229 -2.95 21.25 -2.90
C VAL A 229 -4.04 22.33 -2.98
N ALA A 230 -3.92 23.40 -2.21
CA ALA A 230 -4.88 24.52 -2.27
C ALA A 230 -4.89 25.21 -3.64
N ARG A 231 -3.73 25.31 -4.32
CA ARG A 231 -3.60 25.89 -5.66
C ARG A 231 -4.39 25.11 -6.72
N VAL A 232 -4.47 23.78 -6.62
CA VAL A 232 -5.23 22.91 -7.55
C VAL A 232 -6.72 23.28 -7.63
N HIS A 233 -7.26 23.85 -6.54
CA HIS A 233 -8.68 24.18 -6.42
C HIS A 233 -9.01 25.63 -6.76
N GLN A 234 -8.02 26.45 -7.11
CA GLN A 234 -8.27 27.83 -7.50
C GLN A 234 -8.96 27.90 -8.88
N PRO A 235 -9.94 28.79 -9.07
CA PRO A 235 -10.74 28.85 -10.30
C PRO A 235 -9.92 29.26 -11.54
N ASP A 236 -8.78 29.93 -11.34
CA ASP A 236 -7.85 30.33 -12.39
C ASP A 236 -6.77 29.29 -12.69
N PHE A 237 -6.74 28.17 -11.96
CA PHE A 237 -5.81 27.08 -12.20
C PHE A 237 -6.39 26.06 -13.17
N ASP A 238 -5.65 25.73 -14.23
CA ASP A 238 -6.00 24.66 -15.15
C ASP A 238 -4.95 23.54 -15.22
N PRO A 239 -5.22 22.34 -14.66
CA PRO A 239 -4.30 21.22 -14.69
C PRO A 239 -4.09 20.61 -16.08
N VAL A 240 -4.82 21.07 -17.10
CA VAL A 240 -4.59 20.72 -18.51
C VAL A 240 -3.32 21.39 -19.04
N THR A 241 -3.06 22.62 -18.62
CA THR A 241 -2.01 23.46 -19.23
C THR A 241 -0.80 23.65 -18.32
N THR A 242 -1.02 23.63 -17.00
CA THR A 242 0.00 23.94 -16.00
C THR A 242 0.11 22.84 -14.94
N ALA A 243 1.34 22.38 -14.69
CA ALA A 243 1.67 21.54 -13.54
C ALA A 243 2.05 22.38 -12.32
N ILE A 244 1.83 21.83 -11.12
CA ILE A 244 2.46 22.32 -9.89
C ILE A 244 3.56 21.33 -9.55
N VAL A 245 4.78 21.80 -9.33
CA VAL A 245 5.94 20.96 -8.98
C VAL A 245 6.58 21.46 -7.70
N ASP A 246 7.20 20.56 -6.93
CA ASP A 246 7.89 20.93 -5.69
C ASP A 246 9.26 21.57 -5.95
N THR A 247 9.91 21.21 -7.05
CA THR A 247 11.25 21.65 -7.45
C THR A 247 11.21 22.20 -8.88
N ALA A 248 12.04 23.21 -9.16
CA ALA A 248 12.14 23.78 -10.50
C ALA A 248 12.57 22.71 -11.52
N PRO A 249 11.83 22.53 -12.63
CA PRO A 249 12.20 21.59 -13.68
C PRO A 249 13.55 21.94 -14.30
N THR A 250 14.37 20.94 -14.62
CA THR A 250 15.66 21.15 -15.28
C THR A 250 15.55 21.54 -16.75
N CYS A 251 14.40 21.26 -17.37
CA CYS A 251 14.10 21.68 -18.73
C CYS A 251 13.58 23.12 -18.78
N SER A 252 13.98 23.85 -19.82
CA SER A 252 13.37 25.14 -20.16
C SER A 252 12.01 24.90 -20.81
N LEU A 253 10.97 24.86 -19.98
CA LEU A 253 9.58 24.85 -20.45
C LEU A 253 9.28 26.16 -21.19
N GLY A 254 8.63 26.06 -22.35
CA GLY A 254 8.34 27.18 -23.24
C GLY A 254 6.85 27.41 -23.43
N ALA A 255 6.49 28.24 -24.40
CA ALA A 255 5.08 28.36 -24.80
C ALA A 255 4.56 27.01 -25.31
N ALA A 256 3.30 26.70 -24.97
CA ALA A 256 2.65 25.51 -25.51
C ALA A 256 2.64 25.56 -27.05
N PRO A 257 2.97 24.45 -27.73
CA PRO A 257 2.94 24.40 -29.18
C PRO A 257 1.50 24.56 -29.70
N PRO A 258 1.31 25.03 -30.95
CA PRO A 258 -0.03 25.18 -31.55
C PRO A 258 -0.81 23.87 -31.62
N THR A 259 -0.09 22.75 -31.75
CA THR A 259 -0.62 21.40 -31.69
C THR A 259 -0.09 20.75 -30.40
N PRO A 260 -0.97 20.36 -29.45
CA PRO A 260 -0.53 19.65 -28.26
C PRO A 260 0.19 18.36 -28.64
N GLY A 261 1.36 18.13 -28.04
CA GLY A 261 2.04 16.85 -28.13
C GLY A 261 1.25 15.72 -27.44
N THR A 262 1.61 14.48 -27.77
CA THR A 262 0.97 13.26 -27.28
C THR A 262 1.87 12.52 -26.30
N ALA A 263 1.24 11.76 -25.41
CA ALA A 263 1.89 10.79 -24.54
C ALA A 263 1.03 9.53 -24.50
N GLU A 264 1.56 8.41 -24.97
CA GLU A 264 0.88 7.13 -25.08
C GLU A 264 1.56 6.08 -24.21
N ILE A 265 0.79 5.39 -23.39
CA ILE A 265 1.28 4.29 -22.56
C ILE A 265 1.34 3.04 -23.44
N VAL A 266 2.55 2.59 -23.75
CA VAL A 266 2.80 1.46 -24.67
C VAL A 266 2.91 0.14 -23.91
N GLU A 267 3.44 0.19 -22.69
CA GLU A 267 3.54 -0.98 -21.82
C GLU A 267 3.39 -0.54 -20.36
N THR A 268 2.66 -1.33 -19.58
CA THR A 268 2.60 -1.19 -18.13
C THR A 268 2.56 -2.58 -17.48
N LYS A 269 3.34 -2.74 -16.42
CA LYS A 269 3.37 -3.92 -15.55
C LYS A 269 3.74 -3.49 -14.14
N ALA A 270 3.65 -4.41 -13.18
CA ALA A 270 4.01 -4.12 -11.80
C ALA A 270 5.43 -3.51 -11.72
N GLY A 271 5.53 -2.27 -11.22
CA GLY A 271 6.80 -1.57 -11.08
C GLY A 271 7.42 -1.05 -12.38
N TYR A 272 6.72 -1.05 -13.52
CA TYR A 272 7.28 -0.56 -14.79
C TYR A 272 6.24 0.11 -15.70
N TRP A 273 6.63 1.23 -16.31
CA TRP A 273 5.83 1.98 -17.28
C TRP A 273 6.69 2.39 -18.47
N ARG A 274 6.20 2.18 -19.68
CA ARG A 274 6.83 2.64 -20.93
C ARG A 274 5.86 3.56 -21.67
N ILE A 275 6.30 4.78 -21.91
CA ILE A 275 5.48 5.84 -22.49
C ILE A 275 6.20 6.37 -23.73
N GLN A 276 5.50 6.42 -24.87
CA GLN A 276 5.96 7.11 -26.06
C GLN A 276 5.41 8.52 -26.06
N THR A 277 6.26 9.50 -26.35
CA THR A 277 5.88 10.91 -26.39
C THR A 277 6.25 11.50 -27.74
N GLN A 278 5.43 12.42 -28.23
CA GLN A 278 5.72 13.20 -29.44
C GLN A 278 5.32 14.65 -29.20
N SER A 279 6.26 15.58 -29.31
CA SER A 279 5.96 17.01 -29.18
C SER A 279 6.94 17.88 -29.96
N THR A 280 6.46 19.01 -30.49
CA THR A 280 7.32 19.99 -31.16
C THR A 280 7.98 20.97 -30.19
N ALA A 281 7.71 20.86 -28.88
CA ALA A 281 8.28 21.71 -27.84
C ALA A 281 8.69 20.86 -26.63
N PRO A 282 9.70 21.30 -25.84
CA PRO A 282 10.02 20.65 -24.57
C PRO A 282 8.80 20.68 -23.65
N ALA A 283 8.55 19.58 -22.95
CA ALA A 283 7.39 19.40 -22.12
C ALA A 283 7.75 18.72 -20.80
N LEU A 284 6.87 18.88 -19.82
CA LEU A 284 6.86 18.04 -18.63
C LEU A 284 5.87 16.90 -18.88
N LEU A 285 6.36 15.67 -18.94
CA LEU A 285 5.52 14.48 -18.94
C LEU A 285 5.04 14.22 -17.52
N LEU A 286 3.75 14.37 -17.30
CA LEU A 286 3.05 13.96 -16.09
C LEU A 286 2.58 12.50 -16.25
N LEU A 287 2.82 11.70 -15.22
CA LEU A 287 2.26 10.37 -15.07
C LEU A 287 1.45 10.35 -13.79
N ALA A 288 0.12 10.20 -13.91
CA ALA A 288 -0.87 10.23 -12.84
C ALA A 288 -0.80 8.99 -11.93
N GLU A 289 0.40 8.65 -11.48
CA GLU A 289 0.74 7.54 -10.61
C GLU A 289 1.64 8.04 -9.49
N ASN A 290 1.54 7.39 -8.34
CA ASN A 290 2.16 7.83 -7.09
C ASN A 290 3.68 8.09 -7.22
N ALA A 291 4.10 9.29 -6.82
CA ALA A 291 5.50 9.68 -6.66
C ALA A 291 6.03 9.18 -5.31
N TYR A 292 6.57 7.96 -5.32
CA TYR A 292 7.14 7.31 -4.15
C TYR A 292 8.66 7.07 -4.31
N PRO A 293 9.47 7.14 -3.23
CA PRO A 293 10.90 6.86 -3.32
C PRO A 293 11.20 5.46 -3.87
N GLY A 294 12.15 5.36 -4.80
CA GLY A 294 12.54 4.12 -5.48
C GLY A 294 12.11 4.02 -6.94
N TRP A 295 11.32 4.98 -7.45
CA TRP A 295 11.11 5.12 -8.89
C TRP A 295 12.32 5.77 -9.56
N HIS A 296 12.78 5.15 -10.63
CA HIS A 296 13.79 5.68 -11.55
C HIS A 296 13.16 5.94 -12.91
N VAL A 297 13.66 6.94 -13.63
CA VAL A 297 13.18 7.30 -14.96
C VAL A 297 14.33 7.44 -15.94
N THR A 298 14.11 6.97 -17.16
CA THR A 298 14.99 7.21 -18.30
C THR A 298 14.22 7.88 -19.43
N VAL A 299 14.91 8.71 -20.21
CA VAL A 299 14.44 9.25 -21.49
C VAL A 299 15.41 8.76 -22.55
N ASP A 300 14.92 7.98 -23.51
CA ASP A 300 15.69 7.28 -24.54
C ASP A 300 16.85 6.45 -23.95
N GLY A 301 16.59 5.75 -22.85
CA GLY A 301 17.58 4.93 -22.15
C GLY A 301 18.62 5.70 -21.34
N THR A 302 18.60 7.03 -21.36
CA THR A 302 19.47 7.87 -20.52
C THR A 302 18.76 8.24 -19.23
N ALA A 303 19.45 8.12 -18.09
CA ALA A 303 18.88 8.49 -16.79
C ALA A 303 18.44 9.96 -16.78
N ALA A 304 17.21 10.20 -16.31
CA ALA A 304 16.63 11.52 -16.16
C ALA A 304 16.22 11.77 -14.71
N GLU A 305 16.04 13.03 -14.35
CA GLU A 305 15.58 13.42 -13.02
C GLU A 305 14.06 13.32 -12.95
N GLY A 306 13.57 12.40 -12.10
CA GLY A 306 12.16 12.31 -11.77
C GLY A 306 11.76 13.43 -10.81
N LEU A 307 10.66 14.10 -11.13
CA LEU A 307 10.06 15.19 -10.36
C LEU A 307 8.76 14.71 -9.71
N LYS A 308 8.36 15.39 -8.63
CA LYS A 308 7.05 15.22 -8.00
C LYS A 308 6.17 16.41 -8.38
N ALA A 309 5.02 16.10 -8.97
CA ALA A 309 4.01 17.08 -9.34
C ALA A 309 2.76 16.91 -8.48
N TYR A 310 2.09 18.03 -8.17
CA TYR A 310 0.86 18.08 -7.36
C TYR A 310 0.97 17.30 -6.06
N THR A 311 2.16 17.28 -5.43
CA THR A 311 2.53 16.50 -4.24
C THR A 311 2.47 14.98 -4.38
N ALA A 312 1.68 14.43 -5.31
CA ALA A 312 1.32 13.03 -5.34
C ALA A 312 1.77 12.27 -6.60
N VAL A 313 1.96 12.93 -7.74
CA VAL A 313 2.15 12.25 -9.03
C VAL A 313 3.55 12.46 -9.61
N ARG A 314 3.98 11.52 -10.47
CA ARG A 314 5.32 11.55 -11.08
C ARG A 314 5.37 12.49 -12.27
N ALA A 315 6.51 13.12 -12.46
CA ALA A 315 6.78 13.96 -13.61
C ALA A 315 8.21 13.81 -14.10
N VAL A 316 8.48 14.08 -15.38
CA VAL A 316 9.85 14.14 -15.93
C VAL A 316 9.90 15.11 -17.09
N CYS A 317 11.01 15.80 -17.23
CA CYS A 317 11.28 16.64 -18.39
C CYS A 317 11.54 15.79 -19.64
N VAL A 318 10.86 16.11 -20.73
CA VAL A 318 11.03 15.47 -22.04
C VAL A 318 11.39 16.55 -23.07
N PRO A 319 12.47 16.40 -23.84
CA PRO A 319 12.81 17.33 -24.91
C PRO A 319 11.75 17.36 -26.03
N ALA A 320 11.88 18.34 -26.94
CA ALA A 320 11.10 18.34 -28.17
C ALA A 320 11.57 17.20 -29.09
N GLY A 321 10.61 16.48 -29.68
CA GLY A 321 10.85 15.36 -30.56
C GLY A 321 9.95 14.18 -30.21
N GLU A 322 10.36 13.01 -30.69
CA GLU A 322 9.80 11.72 -30.30
C GLU A 322 10.74 11.07 -29.30
N HIS A 323 10.20 10.69 -28.14
CA HIS A 323 10.99 10.12 -27.06
C HIS A 323 10.27 8.95 -26.40
N VAL A 324 11.06 7.98 -25.94
CA VAL A 324 10.60 6.89 -25.09
C VAL A 324 10.98 7.19 -23.65
N VAL A 325 9.98 7.29 -22.78
CA VAL A 325 10.17 7.45 -21.34
C VAL A 325 9.86 6.14 -20.64
N GLU A 326 10.80 5.66 -19.82
CA GLU A 326 10.63 4.43 -19.05
C GLU A 326 10.75 4.73 -17.56
N TRP A 327 9.76 4.30 -16.78
CA TRP A 327 9.81 4.33 -15.32
C TRP A 327 9.97 2.92 -14.78
N GLN A 328 10.90 2.73 -13.85
CA GLN A 328 11.13 1.45 -13.20
C GLN A 328 11.24 1.61 -11.69
N PHE A 329 10.58 0.74 -10.93
CA PHE A 329 10.61 0.76 -9.48
C PHE A 329 11.70 -0.18 -8.94
N GLU A 330 12.74 0.41 -8.35
CA GLU A 330 13.91 -0.28 -7.80
C GLU A 330 14.19 0.20 -6.37
N PRO A 331 13.45 -0.30 -5.36
CA PRO A 331 13.59 0.17 -3.99
C PRO A 331 14.92 -0.29 -3.38
N THR A 332 15.75 0.65 -2.91
CA THR A 332 17.06 0.36 -2.31
C THR A 332 16.98 -0.57 -1.09
N ILE A 333 15.90 -0.50 -0.32
CA ILE A 333 15.68 -1.34 0.87
C ILE A 333 15.61 -2.83 0.54
N TYR A 334 15.15 -3.20 -0.67
CA TYR A 334 15.13 -4.59 -1.12
C TYR A 334 16.54 -5.19 -1.17
N TRP A 335 17.50 -4.43 -1.70
CA TRP A 335 18.90 -4.83 -1.78
C TRP A 335 19.57 -4.90 -0.41
N PHE A 336 19.28 -3.95 0.49
CA PHE A 336 19.78 -3.99 1.87
C PHE A 336 19.26 -5.22 2.63
N GLY A 337 17.95 -5.50 2.52
CA GLY A 337 17.34 -6.69 3.13
C GLY A 337 17.98 -7.98 2.62
N GLY A 338 18.15 -8.10 1.30
CA GLY A 338 18.83 -9.25 0.69
C GLY A 338 20.27 -9.43 1.18
N GLY A 339 21.02 -8.33 1.33
CA GLY A 339 22.37 -8.34 1.89
C GLY A 339 22.41 -8.85 3.33
N ILE A 340 21.51 -8.37 4.19
CA ILE A 340 21.39 -8.83 5.58
C ILE A 340 21.04 -10.32 5.63
N THR A 341 20.09 -10.78 4.82
CA THR A 341 19.71 -12.18 4.73
C THR A 341 20.91 -13.04 4.31
N LEU A 342 21.66 -12.65 3.28
CA LEU A 342 22.82 -13.38 2.81
C LEU A 342 23.92 -13.48 3.88
N VAL A 343 24.25 -12.37 4.54
CA VAL A 343 25.24 -12.33 5.63
C VAL A 343 24.81 -13.23 6.78
N THR A 344 23.53 -13.21 7.14
CA THR A 344 22.96 -14.06 8.21
C THR A 344 23.06 -15.54 7.84
N LEU A 345 22.70 -15.92 6.62
CA LEU A 345 22.80 -17.29 6.13
C LEU A 345 24.25 -17.78 6.11
N LEU A 346 25.20 -16.95 5.68
CA LEU A 346 26.62 -17.27 5.70
C LEU A 346 27.14 -17.45 7.13
N ALA A 347 26.75 -16.58 8.06
CA ALA A 347 27.12 -16.69 9.46
C ALA A 347 26.59 -17.99 10.09
N LEU A 348 25.33 -18.35 9.82
CA LEU A 348 24.73 -19.61 10.27
C LEU A 348 25.42 -20.83 9.66
N PHE A 349 25.77 -20.77 8.37
CA PHE A 349 26.50 -21.84 7.69
C PHE A 349 27.90 -22.06 8.31
N VAL A 350 28.64 -20.98 8.56
CA VAL A 350 29.95 -21.04 9.23
C VAL A 350 29.82 -21.59 10.66
N ALA A 351 28.81 -21.15 11.41
CA ALA A 351 28.55 -21.66 12.75
C ALA A 351 28.23 -23.16 12.75
N LEU A 352 27.44 -23.65 11.78
CA LEU A 352 27.12 -25.06 11.62
C LEU A 352 28.37 -25.90 11.29
N ILE A 353 29.24 -25.41 10.41
CA ILE A 353 30.51 -26.10 10.09
C ILE A 353 31.41 -26.16 11.32
N ARG A 354 31.51 -25.07 12.08
CA ARG A 354 32.30 -25.01 13.33
C ARG A 354 31.74 -25.97 14.39
N TYR A 355 30.42 -26.10 14.48
CA TYR A 355 29.74 -27.00 15.43
C TYR A 355 29.89 -28.49 15.07
N ARG A 356 30.03 -28.81 13.77
CA ARG A 356 30.22 -30.19 13.28
C ARG A 356 31.63 -30.73 13.40
N LYS A 357 32.63 -29.89 13.72
CA LYS A 357 33.98 -30.36 14.03
C LYS A 357 34.00 -30.83 15.50
N PRO A 358 34.18 -32.13 15.77
CA PRO A 358 34.22 -32.68 17.13
C PRO A 358 35.43 -32.20 17.93
#